data_AF-A0A2L2YZK2-F1
#
_entry.id   AF-A0A2L2YZK2-F1
#
_cell.length_a   1.000
_cell.length_b   1.000
_cell.length_c   1.000
_cell.angle_alpha   90.00
_cell.angle_beta   90.00
_cell.angle_gamma   90.00
#
_symmetry.space_group_name_H-M   'P 1'
#
loop_
_entity.id
_entity.type
_entity.pdbx_description
1 polymer ?
#
loop_
_entity_poly.entity_id
_entity_poly.type
_entity_poly.pdbx_seq_one_letter_code
_entity_poly.pdbx_strand_id
1 'polypeptide(L)'
;KCQASIKSRIPCLGDWAQLDGKSTGLVTTTRVTHATPAAMYGHSASRYWESDGKIPEGDRKHCKDIARQLIEDDPGKNINVILGGGQ
;
A
#
# COMPACT_ATOMS: atom_id res chain seq x y z
N LYS A 1 -3.35 -2.83 -17.14
CA LYS A 1 -3.67 -1.68 -16.26
C LYS A 1 -2.61 -1.48 -15.18
N CYS A 2 -2.17 -2.56 -14.56
CA CYS A 2 -1.15 -2.49 -13.52
C CYS A 2 0.20 -1.91 -13.96
N GLN A 3 0.74 -2.30 -15.12
CA GLN A 3 2.05 -1.76 -15.57
C GLN A 3 2.07 -0.23 -15.71
N ALA A 4 0.96 0.38 -16.09
CA ALA A 4 0.83 1.84 -16.12
C ALA A 4 0.87 2.46 -14.72
N SER A 5 0.27 1.79 -13.71
CA SER A 5 0.34 2.20 -12.31
C SER A 5 1.76 2.13 -11.74
N ILE A 6 2.54 1.13 -12.12
CA ILE A 6 3.94 1.01 -11.68
C ILE A 6 4.77 2.19 -12.20
N LYS A 7 4.57 2.57 -13.47
CA LYS A 7 5.27 3.72 -14.08
C LYS A 7 4.80 5.08 -13.55
N SER A 8 3.57 5.16 -13.06
CA SER A 8 2.94 6.42 -12.61
C SER A 8 2.92 6.55 -11.08
N ARG A 9 3.88 5.93 -10.40
CA ARG A 9 4.02 6.01 -8.93
C ARG A 9 4.38 7.44 -8.52
N ILE A 10 3.67 7.95 -7.52
CA ILE A 10 3.90 9.29 -6.94
C ILE A 10 4.25 9.08 -5.46
N PRO A 11 5.30 9.74 -4.92
CA PRO A 11 5.64 9.63 -3.51
C PRO A 11 4.51 10.12 -2.61
N CYS A 12 4.22 9.36 -1.55
CA CYS A 12 3.23 9.70 -0.54
C CYS A 12 3.89 10.36 0.68
N LEU A 13 3.09 10.90 1.60
CA LEU A 13 3.61 11.54 2.81
C LEU A 13 4.47 10.59 3.67
N GLY A 14 4.15 9.29 3.67
CA GLY A 14 4.95 8.26 4.33
C GLY A 14 6.37 8.17 3.78
N ASP A 15 6.55 8.26 2.46
CA ASP A 15 7.87 8.28 1.82
C ASP A 15 8.68 9.48 2.32
N TRP A 16 8.11 10.68 2.28
CA TRP A 16 8.80 11.91 2.72
C TRP A 16 9.19 11.86 4.19
N ALA A 17 8.28 11.41 5.06
CA ALA A 17 8.56 11.32 6.49
C ALA A 17 9.69 10.31 6.80
N GLN A 18 9.71 9.16 6.13
CA GLN A 18 10.76 8.16 6.31
C GLN A 18 12.10 8.60 5.71
N LEU A 19 12.10 9.31 4.58
CA LEU A 19 13.31 9.94 4.01
C LEU A 19 13.94 10.94 4.99
N ASP A 20 13.12 11.65 5.76
CA ASP A 20 13.57 12.57 6.83
C ASP A 20 13.91 11.85 8.16
N GLY A 21 13.91 10.52 8.19
CA GLY A 21 14.22 9.72 9.38
C GLY A 21 13.15 9.78 10.49
N LYS A 22 11.91 10.18 10.16
CA LYS A 22 10.80 10.27 11.13
C LYS A 22 10.08 8.94 11.26
N SER A 23 9.58 8.66 12.46
CA SER A 23 8.65 7.55 12.68
C SER A 23 7.33 7.80 11.95
N THR A 24 6.76 6.74 11.39
CA THR A 24 5.48 6.79 10.66
C THR A 24 4.49 5.79 11.23
N GLY A 25 3.19 6.12 11.16
CA GLY A 25 2.14 5.28 11.70
C GLY A 25 0.78 5.60 11.09
N LEU A 26 -0.08 4.59 10.97
CA LEU A 26 -1.47 4.75 10.53
C LEU A 26 -2.43 4.09 11.52
N VAL A 27 -3.55 4.78 11.77
CA VAL A 27 -4.65 4.30 12.60
C VAL A 27 -5.94 4.53 11.84
N THR A 28 -6.73 3.48 11.68
CA THR A 28 -8.02 3.55 10.99
C THR A 28 -9.04 2.64 11.67
N THR A 29 -10.32 2.94 11.51
CA THR A 29 -11.42 2.02 11.87
C THR A 29 -11.76 1.06 10.71
N THR A 30 -11.24 1.30 9.51
CA THR A 30 -11.42 0.43 8.35
C THR A 30 -10.39 -0.70 8.30
N ARG A 31 -10.41 -1.50 7.24
CA ARG A 31 -9.27 -2.36 6.89
C ARG A 31 -8.03 -1.50 6.65
N VAL A 32 -6.86 -1.94 7.10
CA VAL A 32 -5.59 -1.22 6.89
C VAL A 32 -5.19 -1.16 5.41
N THR A 33 -5.72 -2.07 4.59
CA THR A 33 -5.58 -2.11 3.13
C THR A 33 -6.65 -1.32 2.38
N HIS A 34 -7.59 -0.68 3.10
CA HIS A 34 -8.59 0.19 2.47
C HIS A 34 -7.93 1.40 1.80
N ALA A 35 -8.62 2.04 0.85
CA ALA A 35 -8.06 3.14 0.04
C ALA A 35 -7.44 4.28 0.87
N THR A 36 -8.10 4.71 1.93
CA THR A 36 -7.64 5.84 2.77
C THR A 36 -6.30 5.53 3.47
N PRO A 37 -6.16 4.46 4.27
CA PRO A 37 -4.87 4.09 4.85
C PRO A 37 -3.84 3.66 3.79
N ALA A 38 -4.26 2.97 2.72
CA ALA A 38 -3.37 2.57 1.64
C ALA A 38 -2.72 3.75 0.92
N ALA A 39 -3.34 4.93 0.89
CA ALA A 39 -2.72 6.12 0.29
C ALA A 39 -1.42 6.56 1.00
N MET A 40 -1.16 6.10 2.22
CA MET A 40 0.09 6.37 2.95
C MET A 40 1.26 5.47 2.57
N TYR A 41 1.04 4.41 1.79
CA TYR A 41 2.11 3.45 1.47
C TYR A 41 1.98 2.69 0.16
N GLY A 42 0.76 2.49 -0.33
CA GLY A 42 0.43 1.62 -1.45
C GLY A 42 0.24 2.37 -2.76
N HIS A 43 0.69 1.74 -3.84
CA HIS A 43 0.51 2.17 -5.23
C HIS A 43 -0.13 1.04 -6.03
N SER A 44 -1.41 1.20 -6.34
CA SER A 44 -2.18 0.18 -7.06
C SER A 44 -3.04 0.82 -8.15
N ALA A 45 -3.22 0.09 -9.25
CA ALA A 45 -4.12 0.50 -10.33
C ALA A 45 -5.59 0.48 -9.92
N SER A 46 -5.93 -0.20 -8.83
CA SER A 46 -7.27 -0.29 -8.29
C SER A 46 -7.25 -0.39 -6.77
N ARG A 47 -8.09 0.43 -6.12
CA ARG A 47 -8.31 0.39 -4.66
C ARG A 47 -8.88 -0.93 -4.15
N TYR A 48 -9.43 -1.77 -5.03
CA TYR A 48 -10.04 -3.04 -4.65
C TYR A 48 -9.04 -4.20 -4.59
N TRP A 49 -7.80 -3.99 -5.01
CA TRP A 49 -6.73 -4.99 -5.00
C TRP A 49 -6.10 -5.11 -3.60
N GLU A 50 -6.96 -5.29 -2.59
CA GLU A 50 -6.56 -5.37 -1.18
C GLU A 50 -5.80 -6.68 -0.88
N SER A 51 -6.10 -7.75 -1.62
CA SER A 51 -5.42 -9.04 -1.57
C SER A 51 -5.20 -9.62 -2.98
N ASP A 52 -4.31 -10.60 -3.08
CA ASP A 52 -3.99 -11.33 -4.31
C ASP A 52 -5.24 -11.86 -5.05
N GLY A 53 -6.20 -12.42 -4.32
CA GLY A 53 -7.46 -12.93 -4.87
C GLY A 53 -8.31 -11.85 -5.56
N LYS A 54 -8.15 -10.58 -5.18
CA LYS A 54 -8.86 -9.44 -5.78
C LYS A 54 -8.17 -8.88 -7.03
N ILE A 55 -6.94 -9.28 -7.31
CA ILE A 55 -6.24 -8.91 -8.54
C ILE A 55 -6.71 -9.84 -9.67
N PRO A 56 -6.96 -9.33 -10.89
CA PRO A 56 -7.21 -10.15 -12.07
C PRO A 56 -6.03 -11.08 -12.37
N GLU A 57 -6.31 -12.32 -12.80
CA GLU A 57 -5.30 -13.37 -12.94
C GLU A 57 -4.10 -12.99 -13.83
N GLY A 58 -4.34 -12.26 -14.93
CA GLY A 58 -3.28 -11.78 -15.82
C GLY A 58 -2.35 -10.72 -15.19
N ASP A 59 -2.83 -9.97 -14.20
CA ASP A 59 -2.05 -8.94 -13.50
C ASP A 59 -1.39 -9.50 -12.21
N ARG A 60 -1.91 -10.58 -11.60
CA ARG A 60 -1.41 -11.15 -10.31
C ARG A 60 0.09 -11.42 -10.26
N LYS A 61 0.70 -11.85 -11.36
CA LYS A 61 2.14 -12.15 -11.41
C LYS A 61 3.04 -10.92 -11.42
N HIS A 62 2.52 -9.79 -11.89
CA HIS A 62 3.30 -8.58 -12.12
C HIS A 62 3.04 -7.51 -11.06
N CYS A 63 2.00 -7.68 -10.25
CA CYS A 63 1.41 -6.64 -9.42
C CYS A 63 1.23 -7.17 -8.01
N LYS A 64 1.81 -6.44 -7.06
CA LYS A 64 1.57 -6.71 -5.64
C LYS A 64 0.23 -6.12 -5.23
N ASP A 65 -0.53 -6.89 -4.47
CA ASP A 65 -1.71 -6.39 -3.77
C ASP A 65 -1.32 -5.42 -2.66
N ILE A 66 -2.30 -4.64 -2.19
CA ILE A 66 -2.08 -3.60 -1.19
C ILE A 66 -1.57 -4.20 0.14
N ALA A 67 -1.94 -5.44 0.50
CA ALA A 67 -1.41 -6.08 1.70
C ALA A 67 0.08 -6.42 1.54
N ARG A 68 0.49 -6.98 0.41
CA ARG A 68 1.91 -7.23 0.12
C ARG A 68 2.75 -5.96 0.08
N GLN A 69 2.21 -4.88 -0.49
CA GLN A 69 2.90 -3.58 -0.49
C GLN A 69 3.09 -3.00 0.92
N LEU A 70 2.16 -3.29 1.85
CA LEU A 70 2.31 -2.87 3.26
C LEU A 70 3.49 -3.54 3.95
N ILE A 71 3.77 -4.81 3.63
CA ILE A 71 4.77 -5.61 4.34
C ILE A 71 6.13 -5.64 3.63
N GLU A 72 6.13 -5.59 2.29
CA GLU A 72 7.35 -5.81 1.49
C GLU A 72 7.97 -4.52 0.96
N ASP A 73 7.18 -3.49 0.68
CA ASP A 73 7.62 -2.30 -0.04
C ASP A 73 7.79 -1.09 0.89
N ASP A 74 8.66 -0.17 0.52
CA ASP A 74 8.73 1.16 1.13
C ASP A 74 7.56 2.03 0.61
N PRO A 75 6.92 2.85 1.47
CA PRO A 75 7.25 3.07 2.89
C PRO A 75 6.57 2.07 3.84
N GLY A 76 5.69 1.19 3.37
CA GLY A 76 4.87 0.29 4.19
C GLY A 76 5.67 -0.51 5.22
N LYS A 77 6.76 -1.16 4.78
CA LYS A 77 7.57 -2.06 5.61
C LYS A 77 8.24 -1.38 6.80
N ASN A 78 8.43 -0.06 6.77
CA ASN A 78 9.06 0.70 7.86
C ASN A 78 8.05 1.50 8.71
N ILE A 79 6.75 1.29 8.51
CA ILE A 79 5.73 1.90 9.36
C ILE A 79 5.83 1.31 10.77
N ASN A 80 5.99 2.17 11.78
CA ASN A 80 6.20 1.75 13.17
C ASN A 80 4.91 1.30 13.86
N VAL A 81 3.76 1.87 13.46
CA VAL A 81 2.46 1.59 14.08
C VAL A 81 1.42 1.41 12.99
N ILE A 82 0.76 0.25 12.98
CA ILE A 82 -0.36 -0.06 12.08
C ILE A 82 -1.50 -0.56 12.96
N LEU A 83 -2.57 0.24 13.08
CA LEU A 83 -3.77 -0.13 13.84
C LEU A 83 -5.01 0.01 12.96
N GLY A 84 -5.81 -1.06 12.91
CA GLY A 84 -7.07 -1.11 12.18
C GLY A 84 -7.59 -2.53 12.04
N GLY A 85 -8.55 -2.75 11.13
CA GLY A 85 -9.07 -4.08 10.80
C GLY A 85 -8.41 -4.71 9.57
N GLY A 86 -9.00 -5.81 9.07
CA GLY A 86 -8.60 -6.44 7.80
C GLY A 86 -7.64 -7.62 7.94
N GLN A 87 -7.81 -8.42 9.00
CA GLN A 87 -7.16 -9.73 9.17
C GLN A 87 -7.69 -10.76 8.17
#